data_AF-A6JEL0-F1
#
_entry.id   AF-A6JEL0-F1
#
_cell.length_a   1.000
_cell.length_b   1.000
_cell.length_c   1.000
_cell.angle_alpha   90.00
_cell.angle_beta   90.00
_cell.angle_gamma   90.00
#
_symmetry.space_group_name_H-M   'P 1'
#
loop_
_entity.id
_entity.type
_entity.pdbx_description
1 polymer ?
#
loop_
_entity_poly.entity_id
_entity_poly.type
_entity_poly.pdbx_seq_one_letter_code
_entity_poly.pdbx_strand_id
1 'polypeptide(L)'
;MQTFLKGKRVGYWLSEKKVKKLNFQAFAELCRKRGIEVVQLNLSRPIEEQGPLDVIIHKLTDVILEADQNDSQSLELVHRFQEYIDAHPETIVLDPLPAIRTLLDRSKSYELIRKIEAYMKDDRICSPPFMELTSLCGDDTMRLLEQNGLAFPFSMYTIVNPSSSTATMCQSRSLPQSSLSWTRLRAYSNGQVTRLSGSCPGLCGRRWECHCLESTSSLTTRRVSTQS
;
A
#
# COMPACT_ATOMS: atom_id res chain seq x y z
N MET A 1 -18.02 -28.89 7.46
CA MET A 1 -16.60 -28.55 7.18
C MET A 1 -15.73 -28.43 8.44
N GLN A 2 -16.21 -27.89 9.57
CA GLN A 2 -15.37 -27.71 10.78
C GLN A 2 -14.90 -29.01 11.45
N THR A 3 -15.55 -30.14 11.19
CA THR A 3 -15.18 -31.46 11.74
C THR A 3 -13.87 -32.01 11.17
N PHE A 4 -13.43 -31.56 9.99
CA PHE A 4 -12.18 -31.98 9.34
C PHE A 4 -10.94 -31.22 9.82
N LEU A 5 -11.10 -30.29 10.76
CA LEU A 5 -10.02 -29.43 11.23
C LEU A 5 -9.14 -30.07 12.30
N LYS A 6 -9.59 -31.18 12.91
CA LYS A 6 -8.84 -31.86 13.97
C LYS A 6 -7.57 -32.50 13.40
N GLY A 7 -6.43 -32.17 14.00
CA GLY A 7 -5.11 -32.64 13.56
C GLY A 7 -4.47 -31.80 12.45
N LYS A 8 -5.11 -30.70 12.03
CA LYS A 8 -4.51 -29.75 11.09
C LYS A 8 -3.47 -28.87 11.76
N ARG A 9 -2.39 -28.54 11.06
CA ARG A 9 -1.32 -27.67 11.55
C ARG A 9 -1.17 -26.42 10.71
N VAL A 10 -1.24 -25.27 11.37
CA VAL A 10 -1.18 -23.94 10.78
C VAL A 10 0.11 -23.25 11.21
N GLY A 11 1.00 -23.00 10.26
CA GLY A 11 2.14 -22.11 10.45
C GLY A 11 1.70 -20.66 10.30
N TYR A 12 2.25 -19.74 11.10
CA TYR A 12 2.06 -18.31 10.85
C TYR A 12 3.34 -17.51 10.90
N TRP A 13 3.44 -16.52 10.02
CA TRP A 13 4.50 -15.51 10.05
C TRP A 13 3.92 -14.11 10.05
N LEU A 14 4.03 -13.43 11.20
CA LEU A 14 3.55 -12.07 11.39
C LEU A 14 4.58 -11.32 12.23
N SER A 15 4.83 -10.04 11.92
CA SER A 15 5.66 -9.20 12.79
C SER A 15 5.07 -9.12 14.18
N GLU A 16 5.90 -8.98 15.21
CA GLU A 16 5.42 -8.89 16.61
C GLU A 16 4.41 -7.76 16.80
N LYS A 17 4.62 -6.64 16.10
CA LYS A 17 3.69 -5.50 16.07
C LYS A 17 2.31 -5.92 15.56
N LYS A 18 2.25 -6.75 14.51
CA LYS A 18 1.00 -7.24 13.91
C LYS A 18 0.33 -8.30 14.80
N VAL A 19 1.11 -9.20 15.40
CA VAL A 19 0.63 -10.19 16.39
C VAL A 19 -0.08 -9.50 17.55
N LYS A 20 0.58 -8.48 18.15
CA LYS A 20 0.00 -7.68 19.24
C LYS A 20 -1.24 -6.92 18.79
N LYS A 21 -1.18 -6.23 17.65
CA LYS A 21 -2.31 -5.43 17.13
C LYS A 21 -3.56 -6.26 16.84
N LEU A 22 -3.40 -7.50 16.36
CA LEU A 22 -4.52 -8.39 16.05
C LEU A 22 -4.97 -9.24 17.25
N ASN A 23 -4.25 -9.19 18.37
CA ASN A 23 -4.39 -10.18 19.44
C ASN A 23 -4.38 -11.62 18.88
N PHE A 24 -3.38 -11.94 18.05
CA PHE A 24 -3.34 -13.19 17.28
C PHE A 24 -3.30 -14.45 18.17
N GLN A 25 -2.89 -14.31 19.43
CA GLN A 25 -2.95 -15.39 20.41
C GLN A 25 -4.40 -15.85 20.66
N ALA A 26 -5.37 -14.95 20.69
CA ALA A 26 -6.78 -15.34 20.81
C ALA A 26 -7.27 -16.19 19.63
N PHE A 27 -6.76 -15.92 18.42
CA PHE A 27 -7.01 -16.75 17.25
C PHE A 27 -6.36 -18.13 17.38
N ALA A 28 -5.10 -18.19 17.81
CA ALA A 28 -4.41 -19.47 18.05
C ALA A 28 -5.12 -20.33 19.10
N GLU A 29 -5.62 -19.75 20.19
CA GLU A 29 -6.43 -20.45 21.19
C GLU A 29 -7.75 -20.99 20.61
N LEU A 30 -8.42 -20.21 19.75
CA LEU A 30 -9.65 -20.63 19.08
C LEU A 30 -9.39 -21.85 18.18
N CYS A 31 -8.29 -21.83 17.43
CA CYS A 31 -7.85 -22.96 16.62
C CYS A 31 -7.55 -24.20 17.49
N ARG A 32 -6.83 -24.05 18.60
CA ARG A 32 -6.50 -25.16 19.50
C ARG A 32 -7.74 -25.81 20.10
N LYS A 33 -8.77 -25.03 20.46
CA LYS A 33 -10.07 -25.55 20.92
C LYS A 33 -10.78 -26.42 19.88
N ARG A 34 -10.44 -26.26 18.59
CA ARG A 34 -10.94 -27.08 17.48
C ARG A 34 -9.99 -28.22 17.10
N GLY A 35 -8.93 -28.44 17.88
CA GLY A 35 -7.91 -29.46 17.61
C GLY A 35 -6.98 -29.09 16.46
N ILE A 36 -6.83 -27.80 16.15
CA ILE A 36 -5.87 -27.30 15.16
C ILE A 36 -4.61 -26.84 15.91
N GLU A 37 -3.46 -27.33 15.49
CA GLU A 37 -2.17 -26.87 15.96
C GLU A 37 -1.80 -25.56 15.27
N VAL A 38 -1.35 -24.57 16.02
CA VAL A 38 -0.91 -23.27 15.49
C VAL A 38 0.50 -23.00 15.97
N VAL A 39 1.43 -22.79 15.03
CA VAL A 39 2.85 -22.60 15.32
C VAL A 39 3.35 -21.31 14.66
N GLN A 40 4.11 -20.51 15.42
CA GLN A 40 4.81 -19.36 14.85
C GLN A 40 6.02 -19.83 14.08
N LEU A 41 6.11 -19.47 12.81
CA LEU A 41 7.25 -19.81 11.97
C LEU A 41 8.43 -18.88 12.27
N ASN A 42 9.60 -19.49 12.39
CA ASN A 42 10.88 -18.82 12.39
C ASN A 42 11.54 -19.02 11.02
N LEU A 43 11.42 -18.02 10.15
CA LEU A 43 11.98 -18.08 8.80
C LEU A 43 13.51 -18.03 8.76
N SER A 44 14.20 -17.76 9.88
CA SER A 44 15.67 -17.90 9.97
C SER A 44 16.14 -19.35 10.12
N ARG A 45 15.21 -20.30 10.26
CA ARG A 45 15.48 -21.74 10.32
C ARG A 45 14.82 -22.46 9.14
N PRO A 46 15.28 -23.67 8.77
CA PRO A 46 14.58 -24.50 7.78
C PRO A 46 13.10 -24.69 8.15
N ILE A 47 12.21 -24.51 7.18
CA ILE A 47 10.76 -24.62 7.40
C ILE A 47 10.35 -26.10 7.51
N GLU A 48 11.10 -27.00 6.87
CA GLU A 48 10.96 -28.46 7.00
C GLU A 48 10.92 -28.94 8.45
N GLU A 49 11.83 -28.42 9.29
CA GLU A 49 11.91 -28.77 10.72
C GLU A 49 10.70 -28.25 11.53
N GLN A 50 9.94 -27.32 10.96
CA GLN A 50 8.80 -26.66 11.58
C GLN A 50 7.45 -27.18 11.05
N GLY A 51 7.49 -28.10 10.08
CA GLY A 51 6.33 -28.77 9.49
C GLY A 51 6.08 -30.18 10.06
N PRO A 52 5.24 -30.99 9.38
CA PRO A 52 4.47 -30.64 8.18
C PRO A 52 3.39 -29.58 8.47
N LEU A 53 3.07 -28.74 7.50
CA LEU A 53 2.08 -27.66 7.62
C LEU A 53 0.94 -27.93 6.62
N ASP A 54 -0.31 -27.80 7.05
CA ASP A 54 -1.46 -27.81 6.14
C ASP A 54 -1.74 -26.42 5.57
N VAL A 55 -1.49 -25.38 6.37
CA VAL A 55 -1.77 -23.99 6.04
C VAL A 55 -0.67 -23.08 6.56
N ILE A 56 -0.30 -22.07 5.80
CA ILE A 56 0.53 -20.95 6.24
C ILE A 56 -0.27 -19.66 6.17
N ILE A 57 -0.36 -18.94 7.29
CA ILE A 57 -0.92 -17.58 7.35
C ILE A 57 0.24 -16.60 7.49
N HIS A 58 0.41 -15.67 6.55
CA HIS A 58 1.53 -14.73 6.67
C HIS A 58 1.17 -13.30 6.32
N LYS A 59 2.07 -12.40 6.73
CA LYS A 59 2.13 -11.04 6.23
C LYS A 59 3.59 -10.64 5.98
N LEU A 60 4.18 -11.19 4.92
CA LEU A 60 5.56 -10.92 4.50
C LEU A 60 5.74 -9.61 3.71
N THR A 61 4.68 -8.79 3.60
CA THR A 61 4.65 -7.54 2.82
C THR A 61 5.91 -6.67 3.00
N ASP A 62 6.28 -6.34 4.23
CA ASP A 62 7.42 -5.45 4.49
C ASP A 62 8.77 -6.15 4.18
N VAL A 63 8.89 -7.45 4.47
CA VAL A 63 10.11 -8.25 4.14
C VAL A 63 10.31 -8.38 2.63
N ILE A 64 9.22 -8.54 1.87
CA ILE A 64 9.30 -8.58 0.40
C ILE A 64 9.77 -7.23 -0.14
N LEU A 65 9.30 -6.11 0.44
CA LEU A 65 9.77 -4.78 0.05
C LEU A 65 11.24 -4.54 0.38
N GLU A 66 11.71 -5.01 1.54
CA GLU A 66 13.13 -4.96 1.92
C GLU A 66 13.98 -5.83 0.96
N ALA A 67 13.49 -7.01 0.60
CA ALA A 67 14.13 -7.89 -0.39
C ALA A 67 14.22 -7.23 -1.77
N ASP A 68 13.15 -6.56 -2.23
CA ASP A 68 13.12 -5.82 -3.50
C ASP A 68 14.06 -4.60 -3.49
N GLN A 69 14.48 -4.13 -2.30
CA GLN A 69 15.52 -3.11 -2.09
C GLN A 69 16.93 -3.70 -1.96
N ASN A 70 17.10 -5.00 -2.23
CA ASN A 70 18.35 -5.76 -2.13
C ASN A 70 18.87 -5.94 -0.69
N ASP A 71 17.99 -5.95 0.31
CA ASP A 71 18.37 -6.39 1.65
C ASP A 71 18.66 -7.90 1.66
N SER A 72 19.90 -8.27 2.01
CA SER A 72 20.39 -9.65 1.90
C SER A 72 19.68 -10.61 2.85
N GLN A 73 19.34 -10.15 4.06
CA GLN A 73 18.60 -10.98 5.02
C GLN A 73 17.19 -11.25 4.53
N SER A 74 16.50 -10.22 4.07
CA SER A 74 15.13 -10.33 3.55
C SER A 74 15.04 -11.18 2.30
N LEU A 75 16.01 -11.06 1.39
CA LEU A 75 16.14 -11.93 0.21
C LEU A 75 16.22 -13.40 0.63
N GLU A 76 17.06 -13.72 1.60
CA GLU A 76 17.21 -15.09 2.11
C GLU A 76 15.92 -15.61 2.76
N LEU A 77 15.21 -14.77 3.54
CA LEU A 77 13.94 -15.15 4.15
C LEU A 77 12.86 -15.42 3.10
N VAL A 78 12.74 -14.57 2.07
CA VAL A 78 11.78 -14.73 0.98
C VAL A 78 12.13 -15.95 0.13
N HIS A 79 13.41 -16.17 -0.15
CA HIS A 79 13.89 -17.33 -0.91
C HIS A 79 13.56 -18.64 -0.20
N ARG A 80 13.93 -18.77 1.07
CA ARG A 80 13.64 -19.97 1.88
C ARG A 80 12.13 -20.25 1.98
N PHE A 81 11.33 -19.19 2.09
CA PHE A 81 9.88 -19.32 2.10
C PHE A 81 9.33 -19.83 0.76
N GLN A 82 9.85 -19.30 -0.35
CA GLN A 82 9.47 -19.74 -1.70
C GLN A 82 9.88 -21.20 -1.96
N GLU A 83 11.11 -21.60 -1.59
CA GLU A 83 11.58 -22.98 -1.73
C GLU A 83 10.66 -23.98 -1.02
N TYR A 84 10.22 -23.67 0.21
CA TYR A 84 9.31 -24.52 0.95
C TYR A 84 7.94 -24.63 0.26
N ILE A 85 7.39 -23.51 -0.24
CA ILE A 85 6.10 -23.52 -0.95
C ILE A 85 6.18 -24.34 -2.24
N ASP A 86 7.28 -24.21 -2.97
CA ASP A 86 7.48 -24.94 -4.23
C ASP A 86 7.65 -26.45 -3.98
N ALA A 87 8.29 -26.82 -2.86
CA ALA A 87 8.44 -28.22 -2.44
C ALA A 87 7.15 -28.84 -1.87
N HIS A 88 6.24 -28.02 -1.32
CA HIS A 88 5.01 -28.45 -0.65
C HIS A 88 3.74 -27.84 -1.25
N PRO A 89 3.35 -28.22 -2.48
CA PRO A 89 2.15 -27.72 -3.13
C PRO A 89 0.85 -28.07 -2.38
N GLU A 90 0.87 -29.05 -1.47
CA GLU A 90 -0.22 -29.40 -0.57
C GLU A 90 -0.47 -28.36 0.54
N THR A 91 0.54 -27.52 0.84
CA THR A 91 0.43 -26.47 1.87
C THR A 91 -0.34 -25.28 1.32
N ILE A 92 -1.46 -24.93 1.96
CA ILE A 92 -2.26 -23.78 1.56
C ILE A 92 -1.61 -22.49 2.09
N VAL A 93 -1.21 -21.59 1.20
CA VAL A 93 -0.58 -20.31 1.57
C VAL A 93 -1.59 -19.18 1.51
N LEU A 94 -1.80 -18.52 2.65
CA LEU A 94 -2.71 -17.38 2.83
C LEU A 94 -1.89 -16.11 3.07
N ASP A 95 -1.60 -15.30 2.05
CA ASP A 95 -1.96 -15.45 0.62
C ASP A 95 -0.73 -15.74 -0.26
N PRO A 96 -0.88 -16.28 -1.49
CA PRO A 96 0.25 -16.57 -2.37
C PRO A 96 1.14 -15.35 -2.64
N LEU A 97 2.46 -15.54 -2.68
CA LEU A 97 3.42 -14.45 -2.91
C LEU A 97 3.16 -13.62 -4.19
N PRO A 98 2.75 -14.20 -5.34
CA PRO A 98 2.40 -13.42 -6.53
C PRO A 98 1.24 -12.44 -6.31
N ALA A 99 0.24 -12.84 -5.52
CA ALA A 99 -0.87 -11.97 -5.16
C ALA A 99 -0.39 -10.81 -4.27
N ILE A 100 0.46 -11.10 -3.29
CA ILE A 100 1.07 -10.07 -2.43
C ILE A 100 1.89 -9.07 -3.26
N ARG A 101 2.72 -9.54 -4.21
CA ARG A 101 3.52 -8.67 -5.10
C ARG A 101 2.65 -7.76 -5.97
N THR A 102 1.48 -8.21 -6.38
CA THR A 102 0.52 -7.37 -7.10
C THR A 102 0.01 -6.23 -6.21
N LEU A 103 -0.30 -6.52 -4.94
CA LEU A 103 -0.84 -5.57 -3.97
C LEU A 103 0.20 -4.58 -3.41
N LEU A 104 1.49 -4.88 -3.57
CA LEU A 104 2.61 -4.02 -3.20
C LEU A 104 2.78 -2.81 -4.13
N ASP A 105 2.23 -2.88 -5.34
CA ASP A 105 2.36 -1.87 -6.38
C ASP A 105 0.99 -1.26 -6.65
N ARG A 106 0.82 0.04 -6.34
CA ARG A 106 -0.47 0.72 -6.47
C ARG A 106 -0.93 0.79 -7.92
N SER A 107 -0.01 1.02 -8.86
CA SER A 107 -0.33 1.08 -10.29
C SER A 107 -0.87 -0.26 -10.76
N LYS A 108 -0.19 -1.37 -10.43
CA LYS A 108 -0.66 -2.73 -10.75
C LYS A 108 -1.98 -3.08 -10.06
N SER A 109 -2.14 -2.70 -8.80
CA SER A 109 -3.37 -2.94 -8.03
C SER A 109 -4.56 -2.22 -8.65
N TYR A 110 -4.41 -0.93 -8.96
CA TYR A 110 -5.47 -0.12 -9.56
C TYR A 110 -5.80 -0.61 -10.97
N GLU A 111 -4.79 -1.00 -11.75
CA GLU A 111 -4.98 -1.57 -13.08
C GLU A 111 -5.72 -2.91 -13.04
N LEU A 112 -5.42 -3.77 -12.06
CA LEU A 112 -6.16 -5.01 -11.85
C LEU A 112 -7.62 -4.73 -11.47
N ILE A 113 -7.87 -3.80 -10.55
CA ILE A 113 -9.22 -3.40 -10.16
C ILE A 113 -10.00 -2.87 -11.36
N ARG A 114 -9.39 -1.98 -12.16
CA ARG A 114 -10.00 -1.41 -13.37
C ARG A 114 -10.37 -2.50 -14.39
N LYS A 115 -9.52 -3.51 -14.57
CA LYS A 115 -9.80 -4.67 -15.44
C LYS A 115 -10.95 -5.53 -14.89
N ILE A 116 -10.98 -5.78 -13.59
CA ILE A 116 -12.04 -6.54 -12.94
C ILE A 116 -13.38 -5.82 -13.10
N GLU A 117 -13.43 -4.51 -12.86
CA GLU A 117 -14.63 -3.69 -13.05
C GLU A 117 -15.12 -3.71 -14.50
N ALA A 118 -14.21 -3.48 -15.47
CA ALA A 118 -14.54 -3.53 -16.89
C ALA A 118 -15.07 -4.91 -17.34
N TYR A 119 -14.60 -5.98 -16.70
CA TYR A 119 -15.09 -7.34 -16.92
C TYR A 119 -16.48 -7.55 -16.29
N MET A 120 -16.70 -7.05 -15.07
CA MET A 120 -17.96 -7.17 -14.34
C MET A 120 -19.10 -6.37 -14.99
N LYS A 121 -18.78 -5.21 -15.59
CA LYS A 121 -19.76 -4.30 -16.22
C LYS A 121 -20.92 -3.94 -15.29
N ASP A 122 -20.59 -3.63 -14.04
CA ASP A 122 -21.56 -3.23 -13.02
C ASP A 122 -21.58 -1.70 -12.92
N ASP A 123 -22.66 -1.08 -13.38
CA ASP A 123 -22.82 0.38 -13.42
C ASP A 123 -22.80 1.06 -12.03
N ARG A 124 -22.81 0.27 -10.95
CA ARG A 124 -22.71 0.76 -9.56
C ARG A 124 -21.26 0.96 -9.12
N ILE A 125 -20.29 0.47 -9.90
CA ILE A 125 -18.86 0.50 -9.58
C ILE A 125 -18.17 1.39 -10.61
N CYS A 126 -17.29 2.27 -10.13
CA CYS A 126 -16.45 3.09 -10.99
C CYS A 126 -14.98 3.09 -10.52
N SER A 127 -14.06 2.97 -11.47
CA SER A 127 -12.62 3.07 -11.26
C SER A 127 -12.22 4.51 -11.55
N PRO A 128 -11.82 5.31 -10.54
CA PRO A 128 -11.35 6.66 -10.78
C PRO A 128 -10.15 6.62 -11.74
N PRO A 129 -10.04 7.57 -12.70
CA PRO A 129 -8.85 7.71 -13.52
C PRO A 129 -7.60 7.81 -12.65
N PHE A 130 -6.57 7.05 -13.01
CA PHE A 130 -5.29 7.04 -12.32
C PHE A 130 -4.16 6.89 -13.34
N MET A 131 -2.97 7.32 -12.96
CA MET A 131 -1.76 7.08 -13.75
C MET A 131 -0.54 7.02 -12.84
N GLU A 132 0.53 6.43 -13.34
CA GLU A 132 1.85 6.47 -12.71
C GLU A 132 2.68 7.63 -13.29
N LEU A 133 3.24 8.46 -12.41
CA LEU A 133 4.19 9.50 -12.78
C LEU A 133 5.59 9.05 -12.37
N THR A 134 6.44 8.77 -13.35
CA THR A 134 7.83 8.28 -13.15
C THR A 134 8.88 9.40 -13.20
N SER A 135 8.52 10.55 -13.77
CA SER A 135 9.39 11.72 -13.89
C SER A 135 8.94 12.86 -12.98
N LEU A 136 9.87 13.75 -12.64
CA LEU A 136 9.52 15.03 -12.05
C LEU A 136 8.58 15.80 -12.99
N CYS A 137 7.68 16.57 -12.39
CA CYS A 137 6.73 17.34 -13.18
C CYS A 137 7.46 18.41 -14.01
N GLY A 138 7.11 18.49 -15.29
CA GLY A 138 7.53 19.53 -16.24
C GLY A 138 6.38 20.02 -17.11
N ASP A 139 6.70 20.66 -18.23
CA ASP A 139 5.74 21.34 -19.11
C ASP A 139 4.68 20.39 -19.70
N ASP A 140 5.03 19.13 -19.96
CA ASP A 140 4.11 18.14 -20.53
C ASP A 140 3.20 17.46 -19.51
N THR A 141 3.44 17.64 -18.21
CA THR A 141 2.69 16.95 -17.14
C THR A 141 1.19 17.21 -17.26
N MET A 142 0.80 18.47 -17.53
CA MET A 142 -0.60 18.85 -17.65
C MET A 142 -1.30 18.16 -18.82
N ARG A 143 -0.61 18.05 -19.97
CA ARG A 143 -1.13 17.34 -21.13
C ARG A 143 -1.29 15.85 -20.84
N LEU A 144 -0.33 15.26 -20.14
CA LEU A 144 -0.35 13.85 -19.80
C LEU A 144 -1.48 13.51 -18.80
N LEU A 145 -1.72 14.38 -17.81
CA LEU A 145 -2.86 14.23 -16.89
C LEU A 145 -4.19 14.25 -17.64
N GLU A 146 -4.38 15.24 -18.52
CA GLU A 146 -5.60 15.40 -19.32
C GLU A 146 -5.83 14.20 -20.25
N GLN A 147 -4.78 13.74 -20.94
CA GLN A 147 -4.84 12.57 -21.81
C GLN A 147 -5.24 11.27 -21.08
N ASN A 148 -4.92 11.17 -19.78
CA ASN A 148 -5.28 10.03 -18.94
C ASN A 148 -6.58 10.28 -18.14
N GLY A 149 -7.32 11.35 -18.42
CA GLY A 149 -8.61 11.64 -17.79
C GLY A 149 -8.50 12.10 -16.33
N LEU A 150 -7.31 12.53 -15.88
CA LEU A 150 -7.13 13.07 -14.53
C LEU A 150 -7.56 14.54 -14.47
N ALA A 151 -8.43 14.83 -13.51
CA ALA A 151 -8.93 16.17 -13.24
C ALA A 151 -8.58 16.61 -11.81
N PHE A 152 -8.50 17.92 -11.58
CA PHE A 152 -8.34 18.45 -10.23
C PHE A 152 -9.67 18.45 -9.46
N PRO A 153 -9.63 18.24 -8.13
CA PRO A 153 -8.46 17.82 -7.36
C PRO A 153 -8.16 16.32 -7.51
N PHE A 154 -6.88 15.94 -7.44
CA PHE A 154 -6.47 14.54 -7.40
C PHE A 154 -5.48 14.28 -6.27
N SER A 155 -5.43 13.02 -5.79
CA SER A 155 -4.52 12.59 -4.74
C SER A 155 -3.31 11.86 -5.33
N MET A 156 -2.13 12.16 -4.82
CA MET A 156 -0.88 11.50 -5.14
C MET A 156 -0.46 10.57 -4.01
N TYR A 157 -0.04 9.38 -4.40
CA TYR A 157 0.46 8.34 -3.51
C TYR A 157 1.79 7.81 -4.06
N THR A 158 2.63 7.23 -3.20
CA THR A 158 3.83 6.52 -3.66
C THR A 158 3.46 5.29 -4.52
N ILE A 159 4.34 4.86 -5.42
CA ILE A 159 4.08 3.65 -6.22
C ILE A 159 4.04 2.38 -5.35
N VAL A 160 5.01 2.27 -4.45
CA VAL A 160 5.06 1.23 -3.43
C VAL A 160 3.92 1.46 -2.44
N ASN A 161 3.24 0.39 -2.05
CA ASN A 161 2.17 0.38 -1.05
C ASN A 161 2.68 -0.16 0.30
N PRO A 162 3.47 0.62 1.05
CA PRO A 162 3.94 0.22 2.37
C PRO A 162 2.78 0.19 3.36
N SER A 163 3.02 -0.47 4.49
CA SER A 163 2.09 -0.51 5.62
C SER A 163 1.77 0.87 6.24
N SER A 164 2.51 1.93 5.89
CA SER A 164 2.25 3.34 6.25
C SER A 164 2.42 4.27 5.05
N SER A 165 1.38 4.99 4.64
CA SER A 165 1.38 5.82 3.42
C SER A 165 1.28 7.31 3.73
N THR A 166 2.04 8.14 3.03
CA THR A 166 1.78 9.58 2.88
C THR A 166 0.98 9.83 1.62
N ALA A 167 0.05 10.78 1.68
CA ALA A 167 -0.77 11.18 0.55
C ALA A 167 -0.77 12.70 0.41
N THR A 168 -0.65 13.17 -0.81
CA THR A 168 -0.60 14.60 -1.15
C THR A 168 -1.76 14.94 -2.06
N MET A 169 -2.56 15.96 -1.70
CA MET A 169 -3.65 16.43 -2.55
C MET A 169 -3.14 17.54 -3.48
N CYS A 170 -3.39 17.40 -4.77
CA CYS A 170 -3.15 18.42 -5.79
C CYS A 170 -4.43 19.17 -6.12
N GLN A 171 -4.39 20.50 -6.08
CA GLN A 171 -5.51 21.37 -6.42
C GLN A 171 -5.08 22.41 -7.45
N SER A 172 -5.99 22.78 -8.36
CA SER A 172 -5.79 23.91 -9.26
C SER A 172 -6.05 25.22 -8.53
N ARG A 173 -5.13 26.18 -8.59
CA ARG A 173 -5.36 27.53 -8.09
C ARG A 173 -5.61 28.49 -9.26
N SER A 174 -6.75 29.15 -9.27
CA SER A 174 -7.00 30.29 -10.16
C SER A 174 -6.26 31.52 -9.63
N LEU A 175 -5.24 32.01 -10.35
CA LEU A 175 -4.62 33.28 -10.01
C LEU A 175 -5.52 34.46 -10.47
N PRO A 176 -5.80 35.45 -9.61
CA PRO A 176 -6.44 36.68 -10.03
C PRO A 176 -5.56 37.39 -11.07
N GLN A 177 -6.15 37.92 -12.14
CA GLN A 177 -5.43 38.63 -13.21
C GLN A 177 -4.81 39.98 -12.78
N SER A 178 -5.00 40.42 -11.54
CA SER A 178 -4.58 41.74 -11.08
C SER A 178 -3.89 41.70 -9.71
N SER A 179 -2.61 41.35 -9.65
CA SER A 179 -1.70 41.86 -8.61
C SER A 179 -0.24 41.52 -8.91
N LEU A 180 0.44 42.45 -9.57
CA LEU A 180 1.89 42.60 -9.51
C LEU A 180 2.27 43.12 -8.11
N SER A 181 2.23 42.28 -7.07
CA SER A 181 2.94 42.55 -5.81
C SER A 181 3.08 41.27 -4.99
N TRP A 182 4.26 40.66 -5.03
CA TRP A 182 4.57 39.48 -4.23
C TRP A 182 5.01 39.91 -2.82
N THR A 183 4.13 39.75 -1.84
CA THR A 183 4.53 39.73 -0.42
C THR A 183 4.22 38.34 0.16
N ARG A 184 5.22 37.48 0.06
CA ARG A 184 5.70 36.53 1.08
C ARG A 184 4.69 36.04 2.12
N LEU A 185 4.37 34.74 2.08
CA LEU A 185 4.15 33.90 3.26
C LEU A 185 4.79 32.53 3.01
N ARG A 186 5.91 32.27 3.71
CA ARG A 186 6.59 30.97 3.82
C ARG A 186 6.34 30.44 5.23
N ALA A 187 6.09 29.12 5.33
CA ALA A 187 6.67 28.11 6.25
C ALA A 187 5.67 26.93 6.33
N TYR A 188 6.04 25.64 6.32
CA TYR A 188 7.11 24.96 7.06
C TYR A 188 7.68 23.72 6.32
N SER A 189 9.01 23.58 6.38
CA SER A 189 9.82 22.37 6.66
C SER A 189 9.51 20.99 6.02
N ASN A 190 10.47 20.53 5.20
CA ASN A 190 10.80 19.15 4.80
C ASN A 190 10.03 18.45 3.67
N GLY A 191 9.64 19.17 2.64
CA GLY A 191 9.31 18.59 1.33
C GLY A 191 9.42 19.65 0.24
N GLN A 192 10.22 19.42 -0.80
CA GLN A 192 10.37 20.38 -1.90
C GLN A 192 9.03 20.61 -2.60
N VAL A 193 8.48 21.82 -2.52
CA VAL A 193 7.32 22.22 -3.30
C VAL A 193 7.77 22.45 -4.75
N THR A 194 7.43 21.53 -5.65
CA THR A 194 7.61 21.73 -7.09
C THR A 194 6.50 22.65 -7.58
N ARG A 195 6.87 23.83 -8.09
CA ARG A 195 5.94 24.81 -8.66
C ARG A 195 5.87 24.61 -10.16
N LEU A 196 4.72 24.17 -10.66
CA LEU A 196 4.45 24.12 -12.10
C LEU A 196 3.62 25.34 -12.49
N SER A 197 4.09 26.06 -13.51
CA SER A 197 3.32 27.10 -14.16
C SER A 197 3.09 26.72 -15.61
N GLY A 198 1.83 26.53 -15.99
CA GLY A 198 1.42 26.26 -17.37
C GLY A 198 0.44 27.32 -17.87
N SER A 199 0.31 27.42 -19.19
CA SER A 199 -0.75 28.18 -19.85
C SER A 199 -1.64 27.20 -20.63
N CYS A 200 -2.96 27.30 -20.47
CA CYS A 200 -3.93 26.42 -21.12
C CYS A 200 -4.47 27.11 -22.38
N PRO A 201 -4.16 26.65 -23.60
CA PRO A 201 -4.71 27.22 -24.81
C PRO A 201 -6.07 26.55 -25.10
N GLY A 202 -7.14 27.06 -24.49
CA GLY A 202 -8.48 26.52 -24.77
C GLY A 202 -9.64 27.26 -24.12
N LEU A 203 -9.51 27.71 -22.86
CA LEU A 203 -10.59 28.42 -22.17
C LEU A 203 -10.00 29.48 -21.24
N CYS A 204 -10.00 30.74 -21.71
CA CYS A 204 -9.62 31.95 -20.98
C CYS A 204 -8.13 31.96 -20.58
N GLY A 205 -7.33 32.92 -21.06
CA GLY A 205 -5.89 33.09 -20.79
C GLY A 205 -5.52 33.29 -19.30
N ARG A 206 -5.78 32.28 -18.48
CA ARG A 206 -5.54 32.21 -17.04
C ARG A 206 -4.28 31.39 -16.80
N ARG A 207 -3.39 31.95 -15.97
CA ARG A 207 -2.19 31.28 -15.46
C ARG A 207 -2.61 30.41 -14.28
N TRP A 208 -2.20 29.15 -14.27
CA TRP A 208 -2.48 28.22 -13.19
C TRP A 208 -1.21 27.91 -12.41
N GLU A 209 -1.31 27.81 -11.08
CA GLU A 209 -0.25 27.29 -10.20
C GLU A 209 -0.75 26.02 -9.50
N CYS A 210 0.05 24.95 -9.56
CA CYS A 210 -0.16 23.74 -8.77
C CYS A 210 0.51 23.90 -7.40
N HIS A 211 -0.22 23.56 -6.33
CA HIS A 211 0.33 23.45 -4.98
C HIS A 211 0.07 22.04 -4.43
N CYS A 212 1.12 21.41 -3.92
CA CYS A 212 1.06 20.13 -3.22
C CYS A 212 0.82 20.38 -1.73
N LEU A 213 -0.27 19.87 -1.17
CA LEU A 213 -0.52 19.87 0.28
C LEU A 213 -0.26 18.46 0.83
N GLU A 214 0.75 18.31 1.67
CA GLU A 214 1.03 17.06 2.38
C GLU A 214 0.00 16.83 3.48
N SER A 215 -0.59 15.64 3.53
CA SER A 215 -1.38 15.18 4.67
C SER A 215 -0.70 13.97 5.31
N THR A 216 -0.24 14.12 6.54
CA THR A 216 0.24 13.01 7.37
C THR A 216 -0.90 12.56 8.26
N SER A 217 -1.40 11.34 8.06
CA SER A 217 -2.34 10.74 9.00
C SER A 217 -1.56 10.18 10.20
N SER A 218 -1.14 11.06 11.12
CA SER A 218 -0.71 10.64 12.45
C SER A 218 -1.94 10.49 13.34
N LEU A 219 -2.33 9.24 13.61
CA LEU A 219 -3.28 8.93 14.68
C LEU A 219 -2.66 9.37 16.01
N THR A 220 -2.91 10.62 16.39
CA THR A 220 -2.52 11.14 17.69
C THR A 220 -3.67 10.88 18.66
N THR A 221 -3.53 9.86 19.48
CA THR A 221 -4.43 9.62 20.62
C THR A 221 -4.35 10.83 21.55
N ARG A 222 -5.35 11.72 21.53
CA ARG A 222 -5.53 12.74 22.57
C ARG A 222 -5.79 12.02 23.89
N ARG A 223 -4.79 11.96 24.78
CA ARG A 223 -5.04 11.79 26.21
C ARG A 223 -5.81 13.02 26.68
N VAL A 224 -7.05 12.80 27.09
CA VAL A 224 -7.77 13.75 27.94
C VAL A 224 -7.15 13.62 29.34
N SER A 225 -6.37 14.61 29.75
CA SER A 225 -5.96 14.78 31.15
C SER A 225 -7.17 15.31 31.92
N THR A 226 -7.77 14.48 32.75
CA THR A 226 -8.65 14.93 33.84
C THR A 226 -7.79 15.65 34.87
N GLN A 227 -8.02 16.95 35.05
CA GLN A 227 -7.54 17.70 36.20
C GLN A 227 -8.35 17.30 37.43
N SER A 228 -7.63 17.15 38.55
CA SER A 228 -8.11 16.93 39.91
C SER A 228 -8.91 18.12 40.45
#